data_AF-S3HCY0-F1
#
_entry.id   AF-S3HCY0-F1
#
_cell.length_a   1.000
_cell.length_b   1.000
_cell.length_c   1.000
_cell.angle_alpha   90.00
_cell.angle_beta   90.00
_cell.angle_gamma   90.00
#
_symmetry.space_group_name_H-M   'P 1'
#
loop_
_entity.id
_entity.type
_entity.pdbx_description
1 polymer ?
#
loop_
_entity_poly.entity_id
_entity_poly.type
_entity_poly.pdbx_seq_one_letter_code
_entity_poly.pdbx_strand_id
1 'polypeptide(L)'
;MLTRFEIQAGQDGTNLWAIVDKTNGLVAVVGDVRLYGLDWEEADDLVDLLNLLYLEQKSATVQQRTVSPDIDSAPEEVRNALS
;
A
#
# COMPACT_ATOMS: atom_id res chain seq x y z
N MET A 1 9.98 -5.76 8.64
CA MET A 1 9.42 -5.40 7.32
C MET A 1 7.98 -4.95 7.54
N LEU A 2 7.55 -3.81 6.98
CA LEU A 2 6.20 -3.28 7.23
C LEU A 2 5.20 -3.95 6.28
N THR A 3 4.61 -5.07 6.71
CA THR A 3 3.63 -5.81 5.90
C THR A 3 2.20 -5.43 6.30
N ARG A 4 1.31 -5.33 5.31
CA ARG A 4 -0.13 -5.09 5.51
C ARG A 4 -0.93 -6.39 5.38
N PHE A 5 -0.51 -7.27 4.49
CA PHE A 5 -1.21 -8.49 4.16
C PHE A 5 -0.51 -9.70 4.78
N GLU A 6 -1.30 -10.72 5.14
CA GLU A 6 -0.82 -12.01 5.63
C GLU A 6 -1.64 -13.17 5.07
N ILE A 7 -1.04 -14.35 5.06
CA ILE A 7 -1.71 -15.60 4.67
C ILE A 7 -2.41 -16.18 5.89
N GLN A 8 -3.66 -16.58 5.71
CA GLN A 8 -4.45 -17.28 6.71
C GLN A 8 -4.99 -18.60 6.15
N ALA A 9 -4.81 -19.69 6.92
CA ALA A 9 -5.35 -21.00 6.57
C ALA A 9 -6.89 -20.98 6.62
N GLY A 10 -7.52 -21.65 5.64
CA GLY A 10 -8.93 -22.00 5.71
C GLY A 10 -9.22 -22.83 6.95
N GLN A 11 -10.28 -22.49 7.69
CA GLN A 11 -10.68 -23.23 8.91
C GLN A 11 -11.52 -24.47 8.61
N ASP A 12 -11.88 -24.70 7.36
CA ASP A 12 -12.76 -25.79 6.91
C ASP A 12 -12.00 -27.10 6.62
N GLY A 13 -10.70 -27.14 6.85
CA GLY A 13 -9.86 -28.32 6.57
C GLY A 13 -9.61 -28.55 5.08
N THR A 14 -10.05 -27.63 4.22
CA THR A 14 -9.53 -27.55 2.86
C THR A 14 -8.13 -26.95 2.96
N ASN A 15 -7.13 -27.54 2.29
CA ASN A 15 -5.75 -27.02 2.28
C ASN A 15 -5.65 -25.72 1.44
N LEU A 16 -6.65 -24.86 1.57
CA LEU A 16 -6.79 -23.61 0.85
C LEU A 16 -6.51 -22.46 1.80
N TRP A 17 -6.01 -21.39 1.21
CA TRP A 17 -5.52 -20.22 1.92
C TRP A 17 -6.27 -18.97 1.48
N ALA A 18 -6.28 -17.98 2.35
CA ALA A 18 -6.79 -16.65 2.07
C ALA A 18 -5.73 -15.62 2.41
N ILE A 19 -5.75 -14.49 1.71
CA ILE A 19 -4.93 -13.33 2.05
C ILE A 19 -5.81 -12.36 2.83
N VAL A 20 -5.34 -11.93 4.00
CA VAL A 20 -6.07 -11.07 4.92
C VAL A 20 -5.34 -9.74 5.10
N ASP A 21 -6.10 -8.65 5.09
CA ASP A 21 -5.57 -7.34 5.46
C ASP A 21 -5.54 -7.21 6.99
N LYS A 22 -4.33 -7.15 7.56
CA LYS A 22 -4.13 -7.09 9.02
C LYS A 22 -4.71 -5.84 9.67
N THR A 23 -5.00 -4.80 8.90
CA THR A 23 -5.55 -3.55 9.44
C THR A 23 -7.03 -3.66 9.80
N ASN A 24 -7.77 -4.54 9.13
CA ASN A 24 -9.21 -4.72 9.33
C ASN A 24 -9.62 -6.18 9.61
N GLY A 25 -8.71 -7.15 9.45
CA GLY A 25 -8.97 -8.57 9.66
C GLY A 25 -9.87 -9.21 8.60
N LEU A 26 -10.06 -8.55 7.45
CA LEU A 26 -10.92 -9.02 6.37
C LEU A 26 -10.08 -9.60 5.23
N VAL A 27 -10.68 -10.53 4.48
CA VAL A 27 -10.10 -11.06 3.23
C VAL A 27 -9.82 -9.90 2.27
N ALA A 28 -8.59 -9.86 1.77
CA ALA A 28 -8.13 -8.87 0.81
C ALA A 28 -8.93 -8.96 -0.49
N VAL A 29 -9.22 -7.79 -1.07
CA VAL A 29 -9.95 -7.66 -2.32
C VAL A 29 -9.10 -6.87 -3.30
N VAL A 30 -8.87 -7.43 -4.49
CA VAL A 30 -8.16 -6.79 -5.60
C VAL A 30 -9.13 -6.62 -6.76
N GLY A 31 -9.50 -5.37 -7.05
CA GLY A 31 -10.62 -5.07 -7.95
C GLY A 31 -11.92 -5.64 -7.37
N ASP A 32 -12.53 -6.59 -8.09
CA ASP A 32 -13.74 -7.30 -7.65
C ASP A 32 -13.46 -8.73 -7.15
N VAL A 33 -12.19 -9.12 -7.05
CA VAL A 33 -11.78 -10.48 -6.67
C VAL A 33 -11.40 -10.53 -5.20
N ARG A 34 -12.08 -11.39 -4.43
CA ARG A 34 -11.67 -11.75 -3.06
C ARG A 34 -10.56 -12.80 -3.13
N LEU A 35 -9.48 -12.60 -2.38
CA LEU A 35 -8.32 -13.50 -2.35
C LEU A 35 -8.52 -14.62 -1.31
N TYR A 36 -9.35 -15.60 -1.66
CA TYR A 36 -9.66 -16.77 -0.84
C TYR A 36 -9.71 -18.02 -1.72
N GLY A 37 -9.54 -19.20 -1.11
CA GLY A 37 -9.59 -20.46 -1.85
C GLY A 37 -8.34 -20.71 -2.70
N LEU A 38 -7.23 -20.06 -2.34
CA LEU A 38 -5.95 -20.15 -3.04
C LEU A 38 -5.21 -21.41 -2.63
N ASP A 39 -4.39 -21.97 -3.50
CA ASP A 39 -3.38 -22.92 -3.06
C ASP A 39 -2.25 -22.21 -2.27
N TRP A 40 -1.33 -22.99 -1.71
CA TRP A 40 -0.23 -22.42 -0.91
C TRP A 40 0.71 -21.57 -1.77
N GLU A 41 1.07 -22.02 -2.96
CA GLU A 41 2.05 -21.33 -3.82
C GLU A 41 1.47 -20.00 -4.32
N GLU A 42 0.21 -20.00 -4.75
CA GLU A 42 -0.55 -18.82 -5.13
C GLU A 42 -0.66 -17.82 -3.97
N ALA A 43 -0.93 -18.30 -2.76
CA ALA A 43 -1.04 -17.44 -1.58
C ALA A 43 0.31 -16.82 -1.19
N ASP A 44 1.40 -17.58 -1.27
CA ASP A 44 2.78 -17.14 -1.01
C ASP A 44 3.22 -16.06 -2.00
N ASP A 45 3.04 -16.30 -3.30
CA ASP A 45 3.41 -15.34 -4.34
C ASP A 45 2.58 -14.05 -4.25
N LEU A 46 1.26 -14.17 -4.03
CA LEU A 46 0.38 -13.01 -3.97
C LEU A 46 0.59 -12.17 -2.70
N VAL A 47 0.84 -12.80 -1.54
CA VAL A 47 1.06 -12.03 -0.30
C VAL A 47 2.34 -11.20 -0.39
N ASP A 48 3.38 -11.74 -1.01
CA ASP A 48 4.65 -11.06 -1.20
C ASP A 48 4.50 -9.90 -2.19
N LEU A 49 3.84 -10.12 -3.33
CA LEU A 49 3.57 -9.06 -4.30
C LEU A 49 2.76 -7.91 -3.68
N LEU A 50 1.69 -8.21 -2.96
CA LEU A 50 0.84 -7.19 -2.34
C LEU A 50 1.59 -6.38 -1.28
N ASN A 51 2.45 -7.03 -0.50
CA ASN A 51 3.28 -6.35 0.49
C ASN A 51 4.38 -5.50 -0.16
N LEU A 52 4.97 -5.94 -1.27
CA LEU A 52 5.90 -5.15 -2.07
C LEU A 52 5.23 -3.87 -2.58
N LEU A 53 4.07 -4.00 -3.24
CA LEU A 53 3.31 -2.84 -3.76
C LEU A 53 2.89 -1.87 -2.65
N TYR A 54 2.52 -2.39 -1.47
CA TYR A 54 2.21 -1.56 -0.31
C TYR A 54 3.41 -0.73 0.16
N LEU A 55 4.60 -1.33 0.19
CA LEU A 55 5.84 -0.64 0.56
C LEU A 55 6.22 0.42 -0.47
N GLU A 56 6.07 0.12 -1.76
CA GLU A 56 6.32 1.08 -2.85
C GLU A 56 5.38 2.29 -2.77
N GLN A 57 4.07 2.06 -2.57
CA GLN A 57 3.09 3.13 -2.43
C GLN A 57 3.41 4.03 -1.22
N LYS A 58 3.81 3.44 -0.09
CA LYS A 58 4.23 4.21 1.09
C LYS A 58 5.48 5.04 0.84
N SER A 59 6.45 4.48 0.12
CA SER A 59 7.71 5.16 -0.20
C SER A 59 7.50 6.31 -1.17
N ALA A 60 6.62 6.16 -2.16
CA ALA A 60 6.22 7.22 -3.08
C ALA A 60 5.48 8.36 -2.36
N THR A 61 4.60 8.03 -1.41
CA THR A 61 3.85 9.02 -0.62
C THR A 61 4.76 9.88 0.26
N VAL A 62 5.86 9.32 0.78
CA VAL A 62 6.86 10.10 1.55
C VAL A 62 7.58 11.12 0.67
N GLN A 63 7.90 10.79 -0.58
CA GLN A 63 8.62 11.70 -1.48
C GLN A 63 7.77 12.89 -1.96
N GLN A 64 6.46 12.72 -2.12
CA GLN A 64 5.57 13.83 -2.52
C GLN A 64 5.37 14.86 -1.39
N ARG A 65 5.54 14.47 -0.12
CA ARG A 65 5.39 15.42 1.01
C ARG A 65 6.60 16.33 1.21
N THR A 66 7.77 15.97 0.69
CA THR A 66 9.00 16.78 0.75
C THR A 66 9.12 17.82 -0.36
N VAL A 67 8.21 17.86 -1.34
CA VAL A 67 8.19 18.86 -2.40
C VAL A 67 6.98 19.78 -2.21
N SER A 68 6.96 20.53 -1.10
CA SER A 68 6.24 21.80 -1.11
C SER A 68 7.20 22.84 -1.68
N PRO A 69 6.91 23.47 -2.84
CA PRO A 69 7.71 24.60 -3.28
C PRO A 69 7.53 25.71 -2.23
N ASP A 70 8.64 26.16 -1.64
CA ASP A 70 8.68 27.37 -0.83
C ASP A 70 8.23 28.56 -1.69
N ILE A 71 6.93 28.86 -1.70
CA ILE A 71 6.36 30.11 -2.20
C ILE A 71 6.62 31.23 -1.17
N ASP A 72 7.86 31.36 -0.71
CA ASP A 72 8.29 32.48 0.15
C ASP A 72 9.76 32.90 -0.06
N SER A 73 10.49 32.26 -0.99
CA SER A 73 11.86 32.69 -1.37
C SER A 73 11.89 33.60 -2.60
N ALA A 74 10.82 34.36 -2.85
CA ALA A 74 10.88 35.44 -3.85
C ALA A 74 11.73 36.59 -3.27
N PRO A 75 12.81 37.02 -3.94
CA PRO A 75 13.56 38.19 -3.51
C PRO A 75 12.66 39.44 -3.47
N GLU A 76 12.81 40.24 -2.42
CA GLU A 76 12.00 41.45 -2.12
C GLU A 76 11.90 42.45 -3.29
N GLU A 77 12.79 42.38 -4.28
CA GLU A 77 12.73 43.22 -5.49
C GLU A 77 11.45 43.05 -6.31
N VAL A 78 10.81 41.87 -6.30
CA VAL A 78 9.59 41.64 -7.08
C VAL A 78 8.35 42.20 -6.39
N ARG A 79 8.34 42.25 -5.05
CA ARG A 79 7.20 42.70 -4.24
C ARG A 79 6.93 44.21 -4.40
N ASN A 80 7.95 45.01 -4.73
CA ASN A 80 7.82 46.46 -4.91
C ASN A 80 7.37 46.93 -6.31
N ALA A 81 7.15 46.02 -7.27
CA ALA A 81 6.79 46.39 -8.64
C ALA A 81 5.28 46.54 -8.92
N LEU A 82 4.42 46.42 -7.89
CA LEU A 82 2.96 46.48 -8.03
C LEU A 82 2.27 47.44 -7.05
N SER A 83 2.97 48.49 -6.58
CA SER A 83 2.28 49.66 -6.01
C SER A 83 1.54 50.46 -7.08
#